data_AF-A0A2T1F583-F1
#
_entry.id   AF-A0A2T1F583-F1
#
_cell.length_a   1.000
_cell.length_b   1.000
_cell.length_c   1.000
_cell.angle_alpha   90.00
_cell.angle_beta   90.00
_cell.angle_gamma   90.00
#
_symmetry.space_group_name_H-M   'P 1'
#
loop_
_entity.id
_entity.type
_entity.pdbx_description
1 polymer ?
#
loop_
_entity_poly.entity_id
_entity_poly.type
_entity_poly.pdbx_seq_one_letter_code
_entity_poly.pdbx_strand_id
1 'polypeptide(L)'
;MDKIGTPEQRCEILDWYHLKENLYKVGGSNQRLRTVETHLWHGKIATAIAAFADWDGVQAQNFIAYLHRHRLRLPNYQKFQVEGITIGSGSVESTIKRLGLRLKLSGTQWKRENISQVLKHRCAYLNLAFA
;
A
#
# COMPACT_ATOMS: atom_id res chain seq x y z
N MET A 1 18.94 12.42 10.14
CA MET A 1 17.81 11.60 9.60
C MET A 1 17.79 11.85 8.09
N ASP A 2 18.88 11.51 7.40
CA ASP A 2 19.22 12.17 6.12
C ASP A 2 19.56 11.18 5.00
N LYS A 3 18.65 10.27 4.66
CA LYS A 3 18.83 9.39 3.49
C LYS A 3 17.52 9.07 2.78
N ILE A 4 16.69 10.07 2.50
CA ILE A 4 15.68 9.95 1.45
C ILE A 4 16.23 10.74 0.26
N GLY A 5 16.42 10.07 -0.87
CA GLY A 5 16.88 10.72 -2.10
C GLY A 5 15.94 11.85 -2.53
N THR A 6 16.46 12.78 -3.34
CA THR A 6 15.62 13.82 -3.95
C THR A 6 14.50 13.18 -4.80
N PRO A 7 13.41 13.89 -5.14
CA PRO A 7 12.33 13.34 -5.95
C PRO A 7 12.81 12.66 -7.25
N GLU A 8 13.88 13.16 -7.85
CA GLU A 8 14.49 12.63 -9.07
C GLU A 8 15.26 11.32 -8.83
N GLN A 9 15.66 11.07 -7.59
CA GLN A 9 16.44 9.90 -7.17
C GLN A 9 15.55 8.79 -6.56
N ARG A 10 14.24 9.01 -6.44
CA ARG A 10 13.32 8.04 -5.83
C ARG A 10 12.18 7.66 -6.76
N CYS A 11 11.83 6.38 -6.75
CA CYS A 11 10.62 5.88 -7.36
C CYS A 11 9.53 5.80 -6.29
N GLU A 12 8.46 6.57 -6.45
CA GLU A 12 7.28 6.48 -5.59
C GLU A 12 6.23 5.58 -6.23
N ILE A 13 5.83 4.54 -5.53
CA ILE A 13 4.78 3.62 -5.97
C ILE A 13 3.56 3.83 -5.09
N LEU A 14 2.38 3.85 -5.70
CA LEU A 14 1.12 3.77 -4.98
C LEU A 14 0.88 2.33 -4.57
N ASP A 15 0.59 2.12 -3.29
CA ASP A 15 0.32 0.81 -2.72
C ASP A 15 -0.82 0.08 -3.47
N TRP A 16 -0.52 -1.11 -3.99
CA TRP A 16 -1.47 -1.90 -4.76
C TRP A 16 -2.72 -2.31 -3.95
N TYR A 17 -2.56 -2.67 -2.68
CA TYR A 17 -3.68 -3.08 -1.83
C TYR A 17 -4.62 -1.90 -1.59
N HIS A 18 -4.10 -0.71 -1.29
CA HIS A 18 -4.93 0.48 -1.10
C HIS A 18 -5.58 0.97 -2.40
N LEU A 19 -4.88 0.87 -3.53
CA LEU A 19 -5.47 1.16 -4.84
C LEU A 19 -6.67 0.25 -5.10
N LYS A 20 -6.50 -1.07 -4.88
CA LYS A 20 -7.56 -2.06 -5.02
C LYS A 20 -8.70 -1.79 -4.05
N GLU A 21 -8.42 -1.55 -2.78
CA GLU A 21 -9.46 -1.24 -1.79
C GLU A 21 -10.30 -0.02 -2.22
N ASN A 22 -9.67 1.03 -2.71
CA ASN A 22 -10.38 2.20 -3.22
C ASN A 22 -11.19 1.91 -4.49
N LEU A 23 -10.72 1.02 -5.37
CA LEU A 23 -11.48 0.55 -6.52
C LEU A 23 -12.77 -0.17 -6.07
N TYR A 24 -12.67 -1.11 -5.13
CA TYR A 24 -13.85 -1.86 -4.68
C TYR A 24 -14.83 -1.04 -3.85
N LYS A 25 -14.39 0.08 -3.25
CA LYS A 25 -15.29 1.08 -2.63
C LYS A 25 -16.20 1.79 -3.64
N VAL A 26 -15.90 1.74 -4.94
CA VAL A 26 -16.78 2.29 -5.98
C VAL A 26 -18.11 1.51 -6.05
N GLY A 27 -18.09 0.22 -5.73
CA GLY A 27 -19.27 -0.65 -5.78
C GLY A 27 -19.63 -1.07 -7.21
N GLY A 28 -20.90 -1.38 -7.47
CA GLY A 28 -21.41 -1.77 -8.79
C GLY A 28 -21.05 -3.20 -9.23
N SER A 29 -20.89 -3.40 -10.54
CA SER A 29 -20.65 -4.74 -11.10
C SER A 29 -19.24 -5.24 -10.82
N ASN A 30 -19.15 -6.39 -10.13
CA ASN A 30 -17.88 -7.07 -9.88
C ASN A 30 -17.09 -7.39 -11.16
N GLN A 31 -17.79 -7.67 -12.27
CA GLN A 31 -17.12 -7.92 -13.54
C GLN A 31 -16.42 -6.67 -14.07
N ARG A 32 -17.08 -5.50 -13.97
CA ARG A 32 -16.48 -4.21 -14.35
C ARG A 32 -15.30 -3.85 -13.46
N LEU A 33 -15.44 -4.03 -12.14
CA LEU A 33 -14.35 -3.80 -11.18
C LEU A 33 -13.13 -4.66 -11.51
N ARG A 34 -13.31 -5.96 -11.82
CA ARG A 34 -12.21 -6.85 -12.22
C ARG A 34 -11.54 -6.41 -13.52
N THR A 35 -12.30 -5.90 -14.49
CA THR A 35 -11.74 -5.34 -15.73
C THR A 35 -10.86 -4.12 -15.43
N VAL A 36 -11.35 -3.19 -14.61
CA VAL A 36 -10.57 -2.01 -14.18
C VAL A 36 -9.32 -2.44 -13.39
N GLU A 37 -9.46 -3.37 -12.44
CA GLU A 37 -8.35 -3.93 -11.67
C GLU A 37 -7.28 -4.51 -12.60
N THR A 38 -7.69 -5.27 -13.62
CA THR A 38 -6.78 -5.83 -14.62
C THR A 38 -6.06 -4.74 -15.40
N HIS A 39 -6.75 -3.69 -15.83
CA HIS A 39 -6.10 -2.57 -16.52
C HIS A 39 -5.08 -1.86 -15.63
N LEU A 40 -5.42 -1.59 -14.37
CA LEU A 40 -4.51 -0.97 -13.40
C LEU A 40 -3.31 -1.86 -13.11
N TRP A 41 -3.50 -3.18 -12.97
CA TRP A 41 -2.42 -4.15 -12.74
C TRP A 41 -1.33 -4.08 -13.83
N HIS A 42 -1.73 -3.85 -15.08
CA HIS A 42 -0.84 -3.72 -16.22
C HIS A 42 -0.38 -2.28 -16.50
N GLY A 43 -0.69 -1.32 -15.63
CA GLY A 43 -0.33 0.10 -15.80
C GLY A 43 -1.15 0.84 -16.88
N LYS A 44 -2.26 0.27 -17.36
CA LYS A 44 -3.12 0.85 -18.40
C LYS A 44 -4.10 1.87 -17.83
N ILE A 45 -3.59 2.96 -17.26
CA ILE A 45 -4.38 3.96 -16.49
C ILE A 45 -5.46 4.62 -17.36
N ALA A 46 -5.13 5.01 -18.60
CA ALA A 46 -6.10 5.65 -19.49
C ALA A 46 -7.27 4.73 -19.82
N THR A 47 -6.99 3.44 -20.08
CA THR A 47 -8.02 2.42 -20.31
C THR A 47 -8.86 2.16 -19.07
N ALA A 48 -8.23 2.13 -17.89
CA ALA A 48 -8.94 1.99 -16.61
C ALA A 48 -9.91 3.15 -16.37
N ILE A 49 -9.51 4.40 -16.66
CA ILE A 49 -10.37 5.58 -16.55
C ILE A 49 -11.51 5.52 -17.57
N ALA A 50 -11.21 5.14 -18.82
CA ALA A 50 -12.23 5.03 -19.87
C ALA A 50 -13.34 4.00 -19.54
N ALA A 51 -13.03 2.97 -18.74
CA ALA A 51 -14.01 1.98 -18.29
C ALA A 51 -15.06 2.54 -17.30
N PHE A 52 -14.92 3.79 -16.86
CA PHE A 52 -15.91 4.52 -16.05
C PHE A 52 -16.75 5.50 -16.87
N ALA A 53 -16.62 5.58 -18.20
CA ALA A 53 -17.28 6.61 -19.02
C ALA A 53 -18.81 6.64 -18.90
N ASP A 54 -19.43 5.47 -18.72
CA ASP A 54 -20.87 5.24 -18.52
C ASP A 54 -21.23 4.98 -17.05
N TRP A 55 -20.29 5.23 -16.13
CA TRP A 55 -20.45 4.91 -14.72
C TRP A 55 -20.76 6.16 -13.90
N ASP A 56 -22.06 6.44 -13.79
CA ASP A 56 -22.54 7.57 -13.00
C ASP A 56 -22.49 7.27 -11.50
N GLY A 57 -21.84 8.16 -10.75
CA GLY A 57 -21.76 8.07 -9.30
C GLY A 57 -20.60 8.87 -8.72
N VAL A 58 -20.84 9.50 -7.57
CA VAL A 58 -19.84 10.29 -6.84
C VAL A 58 -18.61 9.44 -6.50
N GLN A 59 -18.80 8.15 -6.19
CA GLN A 59 -17.72 7.22 -5.88
C GLN A 59 -16.83 6.94 -7.09
N ALA A 60 -17.41 6.77 -8.28
CA ALA A 60 -16.67 6.57 -9.52
C ALA A 60 -15.85 7.83 -9.87
N GLN A 61 -16.47 9.00 -9.76
CA GLN A 61 -15.78 10.29 -9.97
C GLN A 61 -14.64 10.51 -8.98
N ASN A 62 -14.85 10.20 -7.70
CA ASN A 62 -13.83 10.27 -6.66
C ASN A 62 -12.65 9.33 -6.96
N PHE A 63 -12.93 8.12 -7.45
CA PHE A 63 -11.89 7.16 -7.82
C PHE A 63 -11.12 7.60 -9.07
N ILE A 64 -11.79 8.16 -10.09
CA ILE A 64 -11.13 8.76 -11.26
C ILE A 64 -10.20 9.91 -10.81
N ALA A 65 -10.69 10.82 -9.95
CA ALA A 65 -9.88 11.90 -9.41
C ALA A 65 -8.68 11.38 -8.60
N TYR A 66 -8.85 10.29 -7.85
CA TYR A 66 -7.78 9.60 -7.15
C TYR A 66 -6.72 9.04 -8.11
N LEU A 67 -7.13 8.38 -9.20
CA LEU A 67 -6.21 7.90 -10.24
C LEU A 67 -5.43 9.05 -10.88
N HIS A 68 -6.08 10.17 -11.18
CA HIS A 68 -5.40 11.35 -11.73
C HIS A 68 -4.36 11.92 -10.77
N ARG A 69 -4.72 12.06 -9.49
CA ARG A 69 -3.81 12.56 -8.44
C ARG A 69 -2.56 11.71 -8.30
N HIS A 70 -2.69 10.39 -8.44
CA HIS A 70 -1.60 9.44 -8.26
C HIS A 70 -1.01 8.93 -9.57
N ARG A 71 -1.32 9.54 -10.72
CA ARG A 71 -0.95 9.04 -12.05
C ARG A 71 0.55 8.74 -12.22
N LEU A 72 1.42 9.57 -11.66
CA LEU A 72 2.88 9.40 -11.75
C LEU A 72 3.41 8.25 -10.87
N ARG A 73 2.59 7.76 -9.94
CA ARG A 73 2.93 6.71 -8.95
C ARG A 73 2.28 5.36 -9.28
N LEU A 74 1.64 5.23 -10.43
CA LEU A 74 0.94 4.02 -10.87
C LEU A 74 1.82 3.29 -11.92
N PRO A 75 2.68 2.34 -11.52
CA PRO A 75 3.50 1.59 -12.44
C PRO A 75 2.72 0.47 -13.13
N ASN A 76 3.41 -0.28 -13.99
CA ASN A 76 2.97 -1.62 -14.34
C ASN A 76 3.30 -2.56 -13.16
N TYR A 77 2.30 -2.87 -12.35
CA TYR A 77 2.45 -3.68 -11.14
C TYR A 77 2.85 -5.12 -11.45
N GLN A 78 2.37 -5.71 -12.55
CA GLN A 78 2.79 -7.03 -12.99
C GLN A 78 4.30 -7.08 -13.21
N LYS A 79 4.84 -6.12 -13.97
CA LYS A 79 6.27 -6.03 -14.25
C LYS A 79 7.07 -5.90 -12.95
N PHE A 80 6.67 -5.00 -12.07
CA PHE A 80 7.36 -4.78 -10.80
C PHE A 80 7.33 -6.02 -9.90
N GLN A 81 6.21 -6.74 -9.87
CA GLN A 81 6.12 -7.99 -9.13
C GLN A 81 7.07 -9.06 -9.67
N VAL A 82 7.17 -9.21 -11.00
CA VAL A 82 8.11 -10.15 -11.63
C VAL A 82 9.56 -9.78 -11.35
N GLU A 83 9.87 -8.48 -11.29
CA GLU A 83 11.20 -7.95 -10.95
C GLU A 83 11.51 -8.02 -9.44
N GLY A 84 10.57 -8.48 -8.61
CA GLY A 84 10.74 -8.56 -7.16
C GLY A 84 10.69 -7.20 -6.45
N ILE A 85 10.21 -6.15 -7.12
CA ILE A 85 10.02 -4.82 -6.55
C ILE A 85 8.77 -4.84 -5.66
N THR A 86 8.91 -4.33 -4.44
CA THR A 86 7.79 -4.23 -3.49
C THR A 86 6.72 -3.27 -4.00
N ILE A 87 5.52 -3.80 -4.28
CA ILE A 87 4.37 -3.04 -4.80
C ILE A 87 3.32 -2.68 -3.73
N GLY A 88 3.51 -3.13 -2.49
CA GLY A 88 2.54 -2.92 -1.42
C GLY A 88 3.18 -3.06 -0.04
N SER A 89 2.51 -2.47 0.94
CA SER A 89 2.94 -2.31 2.32
C SER A 89 2.69 -3.55 3.18
N GLY A 90 2.06 -4.60 2.65
CA GLY A 90 1.62 -5.76 3.42
C GLY A 90 2.71 -6.43 4.27
N SER A 91 3.96 -6.50 3.77
CA SER A 91 5.09 -7.00 4.56
C SER A 91 5.41 -6.08 5.75
N VAL A 92 5.40 -4.77 5.52
CA VAL A 92 5.57 -3.75 6.57
C VAL A 92 4.43 -3.82 7.58
N GLU A 93 3.18 -3.83 7.12
CA GLU A 93 2.00 -3.94 8.01
C GLU A 93 2.02 -5.23 8.84
N SER A 94 2.37 -6.36 8.24
CA SER A 94 2.48 -7.64 8.94
C SER A 94 3.59 -7.61 10.01
N THR A 95 4.71 -6.96 9.71
CA THR A 95 5.81 -6.76 10.67
C THR A 95 5.37 -5.87 11.82
N ILE A 96 4.69 -4.76 11.54
CA ILE A 96 4.11 -3.88 12.57
C ILE A 96 3.10 -4.64 13.43
N LYS A 97 2.26 -5.50 12.84
CA LYS A 97 1.34 -6.37 13.60
C LYS A 97 2.12 -7.30 14.54
N ARG A 98 3.19 -7.96 14.07
CA ARG A 98 4.05 -8.84 14.90
C ARG A 98 4.79 -8.11 16.03
N LEU A 99 5.17 -6.85 15.82
CA LEU A 99 5.68 -5.97 16.88
C LEU A 99 4.56 -5.68 17.90
N GLY A 100 3.39 -5.27 17.41
CA GLY A 100 2.22 -4.95 18.22
C GLY A 100 1.76 -6.09 19.12
N LEU A 101 1.85 -7.34 18.66
CA LEU A 101 1.52 -8.54 19.45
C LEU A 101 2.25 -8.61 20.80
N ARG A 102 3.46 -8.03 20.93
CA ARG A 102 4.19 -8.00 22.21
C ARG A 102 3.96 -6.73 23.01
N LEU A 103 3.80 -5.60 22.31
CA LEU A 103 3.72 -4.26 22.90
C LEU A 103 2.33 -3.93 23.43
N LYS A 104 1.29 -4.53 22.85
CA LYS A 104 -0.12 -4.27 23.13
C LYS A 104 -0.82 -5.46 23.80
N LEU A 105 -0.07 -6.27 24.56
CA LEU A 105 -0.66 -7.38 25.31
C LEU A 105 -1.60 -6.84 26.40
N SER A 106 -2.69 -7.54 26.66
CA SER A 106 -3.58 -7.18 27.77
C SER A 106 -2.79 -7.11 29.07
N GLY A 107 -3.00 -6.05 29.85
CA GLY A 107 -2.29 -5.80 31.11
C GLY A 107 -0.86 -5.24 30.97
N THR A 108 -0.31 -5.07 29.76
CA THR A 108 0.98 -4.37 29.63
C THR A 108 0.85 -2.87 29.82
N GLN A 109 1.62 -2.33 30.77
CA GLN A 109 1.84 -0.90 30.96
C GLN A 109 3.33 -0.63 30.85
N TRP A 110 3.68 0.35 30.02
CA TRP A 110 5.07 0.72 29.78
C TRP A 110 5.31 2.16 30.19
N LYS A 111 6.42 2.41 30.87
CA LYS A 111 6.94 3.77 30.98
C LYS A 111 7.40 4.24 29.60
N ARG A 112 7.12 5.50 29.24
CA ARG A 112 7.39 6.05 27.90
C ARG A 112 8.87 5.89 27.51
N GLU A 113 9.76 6.13 28.46
CA GLU A 113 11.20 6.01 28.34
C GLU A 113 11.68 4.58 28.01
N ASN A 114 10.90 3.55 28.36
CA ASN A 114 11.26 2.15 28.13
C ASN A 114 10.77 1.61 26.77
N ILE A 115 9.82 2.28 26.11
CA ILE A 115 9.23 1.83 24.85
C ILE A 115 10.28 1.59 23.77
N SER A 116 11.25 2.49 23.64
CA SER A 116 12.32 2.39 22.63
C SER A 116 13.17 1.14 22.82
N GLN A 117 13.50 0.79 24.07
CA GLN A 117 14.28 -0.41 24.39
C GLN A 117 13.49 -1.69 24.10
N VAL A 118 12.22 -1.74 24.51
CA VAL A 118 11.35 -2.89 24.23
C VAL A 118 11.16 -3.10 22.73
N LEU A 119 10.99 -2.02 21.97
CA LEU A 119 10.95 -2.07 20.50
C LEU A 119 12.24 -2.63 19.92
N LYS A 120 13.41 -2.12 20.34
CA LYS A 120 14.72 -2.61 19.89
C LYS A 120 14.88 -4.11 20.15
N HIS A 121 14.58 -4.57 21.37
CA HIS A 121 14.65 -6.00 21.70
C HIS A 121 13.70 -6.84 20.85
N ARG A 122 12.48 -6.36 20.61
CA ARG A 122 11.52 -7.08 19.77
C ARG A 122 11.96 -7.11 18.30
N CYS A 123 12.53 -6.03 17.78
CA CYS A 123 13.11 -6.01 16.44
C CYS A 123 14.28 -6.99 16.33
N ALA A 124 15.21 -6.99 17.30
CA ALA A 124 16.31 -7.95 17.35
C ALA A 124 15.79 -9.39 17.36
N TYR A 125 14.74 -9.67 18.15
CA TYR A 125 14.08 -10.99 18.17
C TYR A 125 13.51 -11.40 16.82
N LEU A 126 12.73 -10.53 16.18
CA LEU A 126 12.09 -10.86 14.90
C LEU A 126 13.09 -10.98 13.76
N ASN A 127 14.24 -10.30 13.85
CA ASN A 127 15.33 -10.34 12.89
C ASN A 127 16.35 -11.45 13.18
N LEU A 128 16.16 -12.26 14.23
CA LEU A 128 17.12 -13.27 14.68
C LEU A 128 18.52 -12.69 14.97
N ALA A 129 18.57 -11.44 15.40
CA ALA A 129 19.80 -10.67 15.60
C ALA A 129 20.23 -10.62 17.07
N PHE A 130 19.95 -11.66 17.85
CA PHE A 130 20.57 -11.83 19.16
C PHE A 130 21.94 -12.46 18.94
N ALA A 131 22.96 -11.60 18.92
CA ALA A 131 24.31 -12.00 19.27
C ALA A 131 24.39 -12.19 20.79
#